data_AF-A0A6I8M1S4-F1
#
_entry.id   AF-A0A6I8M1S4-F1
#
_cell.length_a   1.000
_cell.length_b   1.000
_cell.length_c   1.000
_cell.angle_alpha   90.00
_cell.angle_beta   90.00
_cell.angle_gamma   90.00
#
_symmetry.space_group_name_H-M   'P 1'
#
loop_
_entity.id
_entity.type
_entity.pdbx_description
1 polymer ?
#
loop_
_entity_poly.entity_id
_entity_poly.type
_entity_poly.pdbx_seq_one_letter_code
_entity_poly.pdbx_strand_id
1 'polypeptide(L)'
;MSTTASTATSAEASDRAGASRRQGTFYRGDPGMWSWVLHRITGVLTFFFLFVHVLDTALVRVSPNTYDQVIETYKTPIVNLLEVGLVGAVLFHALNGIRVMLVDFWSKGPKLQKAMLWVIGVVWVVVMVPGAFFMLKRTVETLFGGN
;
A
#
# COMPACT_ATOMS: atom_id res chain seq x y z
N MET A 1 34.26 47.06 -52.00
CA MET A 1 33.66 45.89 -51.31
C MET A 1 33.13 46.38 -49.96
N SER A 2 32.00 47.08 -49.82
CA SER A 2 30.57 46.74 -49.98
C SER A 2 30.04 45.60 -49.08
N THR A 3 29.39 46.02 -47.98
CA THR A 3 28.10 45.61 -47.37
C THR A 3 27.76 44.14 -47.08
N THR A 4 27.41 43.85 -45.82
CA THR A 4 26.11 43.34 -45.25
C THR A 4 26.40 42.72 -43.87
N ALA A 5 26.04 43.27 -42.70
CA ALA A 5 24.73 43.59 -42.11
C ALA A 5 23.82 42.37 -41.83
N SER A 6 23.67 42.05 -40.53
CA SER A 6 22.39 41.80 -39.85
C SER A 6 21.42 40.78 -40.48
N THR A 7 21.68 39.47 -40.37
CA THR A 7 20.66 38.44 -40.71
C THR A 7 20.66 37.14 -39.89
N ALA A 8 21.61 36.88 -38.98
CA ALA A 8 21.62 35.58 -38.29
C ALA A 8 20.82 35.57 -36.96
N THR A 9 20.56 36.73 -36.35
CA THR A 9 19.86 36.84 -35.05
C THR A 9 18.35 36.56 -35.12
N SER A 10 17.76 36.43 -36.32
CA SER A 10 16.32 36.29 -36.51
C SER A 10 15.84 34.88 -36.93
N ALA A 11 16.74 33.95 -37.28
CA ALA A 11 16.35 32.62 -37.76
C ALA A 11 16.27 31.53 -36.67
N GLU A 12 17.14 31.55 -35.66
CA GLU A 12 17.14 30.51 -34.60
C GLU A 12 16.10 30.74 -33.50
N ALA A 13 15.44 31.92 -33.50
CA ALA A 13 14.35 32.20 -32.57
C ALA A 13 13.07 31.37 -32.84
N SER A 14 13.00 30.64 -33.97
CA SER A 14 11.79 29.89 -34.38
C SER A 14 11.72 28.42 -33.95
N ASP A 15 12.81 27.81 -33.48
CA ASP A 15 12.81 26.39 -33.07
C ASP A 15 12.54 26.15 -31.58
N ARG A 16 12.11 27.20 -30.86
CA ARG A 16 11.40 27.05 -29.57
C ARG A 16 9.96 26.61 -29.79
N ALA A 17 9.74 25.39 -30.28
CA ALA A 17 8.43 24.72 -30.17
C ALA A 17 8.54 23.19 -30.28
N GLY A 18 9.61 22.59 -29.77
CA GLY A 18 9.64 21.18 -29.43
C GLY A 18 8.70 20.91 -28.27
N ALA A 19 7.39 20.87 -28.52
CA ALA A 19 6.38 20.48 -27.56
C ALA A 19 6.81 19.15 -26.93
N SER A 20 7.17 19.19 -25.65
CA SER A 20 7.44 17.99 -24.87
C SER A 20 6.18 17.15 -24.87
N ARG A 21 6.07 16.19 -25.80
CA ARG A 21 5.17 15.07 -25.65
C ARG A 21 5.73 14.25 -24.50
N ARG A 22 5.42 14.67 -23.27
CA ARG A 22 5.24 13.77 -22.14
C ARG A 22 4.03 12.90 -22.45
N GLN A 23 4.16 12.05 -23.47
CA GLN A 23 3.28 10.92 -23.64
C GLN A 23 3.70 9.94 -22.56
N GLY A 24 3.08 10.10 -21.39
CA GLY A 24 3.14 9.11 -20.33
C GLY A 24 2.52 7.83 -20.87
N THR A 25 3.36 6.97 -21.45
CA THR A 25 3.02 5.56 -21.57
C THR A 25 2.80 5.08 -20.13
N PHE A 26 1.57 4.71 -19.79
CA PHE A 26 1.30 3.99 -18.56
C PHE A 26 2.12 2.69 -18.63
N TYR A 27 3.19 2.63 -17.83
CA TYR A 27 3.99 1.43 -17.70
C TYR A 27 3.06 0.30 -17.26
N ARG A 28 2.96 -0.76 -18.07
CA ARG A 28 2.05 -1.89 -17.84
C ARG A 28 2.39 -2.71 -16.59
N GLY A 29 3.48 -2.37 -15.89
CA GLY A 29 3.79 -2.84 -14.55
C GLY A 29 4.14 -4.32 -14.51
N ASP A 30 5.43 -4.67 -14.46
CA ASP A 30 5.77 -6.03 -14.02
C ASP A 30 5.12 -6.28 -12.64
N PRO A 31 4.57 -7.48 -12.36
CA PRO A 31 3.98 -7.79 -11.06
C PRO A 31 4.88 -7.46 -9.86
N GLY A 32 6.21 -7.51 -10.05
CA GLY A 32 7.18 -7.06 -9.05
C GLY A 32 7.11 -5.57 -8.73
N MET A 33 6.84 -4.70 -9.72
CA MET A 33 6.68 -3.26 -9.51
C MET A 33 5.43 -2.95 -8.69
N TRP A 34 4.30 -3.60 -8.99
CA TRP A 34 3.07 -3.44 -8.21
C TRP A 34 3.24 -3.94 -6.78
N SER A 35 3.91 -5.08 -6.60
CA SER A 35 4.27 -5.59 -5.28
C SER A 35 5.12 -4.59 -4.48
N TRP A 36 6.07 -3.89 -5.11
CA TRP A 36 6.86 -2.84 -4.47
C TRP A 36 6.01 -1.63 -4.05
N VAL A 37 5.10 -1.17 -4.92
CA VAL A 37 4.18 -0.06 -4.60
C VAL A 37 3.31 -0.43 -3.40
N LEU A 38 2.68 -1.60 -3.44
CA LEU A 38 1.84 -2.10 -2.36
C LEU A 38 2.61 -2.24 -1.05
N HIS A 39 3.87 -2.67 -1.09
CA HIS A 39 4.67 -2.84 0.12
C HIS A 39 4.93 -1.50 0.83
N ARG A 40 5.16 -0.44 0.06
CA ARG A 40 5.31 0.91 0.60
C ARG A 40 4.01 1.44 1.18
N ILE A 41 2.90 1.32 0.44
CA ILE A 41 1.59 1.78 0.91
C ILE A 41 1.22 1.07 2.20
N THR A 42 1.30 -0.26 2.24
CA THR A 42 0.98 -1.05 3.44
C THR A 42 1.93 -0.75 4.60
N GLY A 43 3.21 -0.45 4.33
CA GLY A 43 4.15 -0.02 5.37
C GLY A 43 3.78 1.32 6.00
N VAL A 44 3.41 2.32 5.17
CA VAL A 44 2.94 3.62 5.67
C VAL A 44 1.65 3.48 6.45
N LEU A 45 0.68 2.68 5.97
CA LEU A 45 -0.56 2.38 6.69
C LEU A 45 -0.28 1.72 8.04
N THR A 46 0.61 0.72 8.07
CA THR A 46 1.00 0.02 9.29
C THR A 46 1.67 0.96 10.28
N PHE A 47 2.55 1.86 9.83
CA PHE A 47 3.19 2.85 10.69
C PHE A 47 2.17 3.76 11.39
N PHE A 48 1.25 4.36 10.63
CA PHE A 48 0.23 5.24 11.22
C PHE A 48 -0.76 4.49 12.10
N PHE A 49 -1.13 3.26 11.71
CA PHE A 49 -1.91 2.38 12.58
C PHE A 49 -1.20 2.16 13.91
N LEU A 50 0.08 1.76 13.90
CA LEU A 50 0.83 1.52 15.13
C LEU A 50 1.00 2.79 15.97
N PHE A 51 1.18 3.95 15.35
CA PHE A 51 1.24 5.23 16.06
C PHE A 51 -0.05 5.49 16.84
N VAL A 52 -1.21 5.45 16.18
CA VAL A 52 -2.52 5.67 16.82
C VAL A 52 -2.81 4.57 17.84
N HIS A 53 -2.55 3.32 17.49
CA HIS A 53 -2.78 2.15 18.35
C HIS A 53 -2.03 2.23 19.68
N VAL A 54 -0.78 2.69 19.68
CA VAL A 54 0.00 2.87 20.91
C VAL A 54 -0.58 4.00 21.78
N LEU A 55 -1.05 5.10 21.17
CA LEU A 55 -1.70 6.18 21.91
C LEU A 55 -3.00 5.71 22.57
N ASP A 56 -3.84 4.99 21.82
CA ASP A 56 -5.14 4.52 22.31
C ASP A 56 -4.98 3.46 23.40
N THR A 57 -4.04 2.53 23.24
CA THR A 57 -3.75 1.52 24.27
C THR A 57 -3.09 2.11 25.52
N ALA A 58 -2.37 3.23 25.40
CA ALA A 58 -1.82 3.94 26.56
C ALA A 58 -2.92 4.51 27.48
N LEU A 59 -4.13 4.78 26.98
CA LEU A 59 -5.27 5.26 27.79
C LEU A 59 -5.66 4.29 28.91
N VAL A 60 -5.39 2.99 28.75
CA VAL A 60 -5.57 1.98 29.82
C VAL A 60 -4.83 2.37 31.10
N ARG A 61 -3.71 3.08 30.99
CA ARG A 61 -2.89 3.51 32.13
C ARG A 61 -3.37 4.82 32.76
N VAL A 62 -4.28 5.55 32.12
CA VAL A 62 -4.77 6.86 32.58
C VAL A 62 -6.12 6.71 33.29
N SER A 63 -7.10 6.09 32.63
CA SER A 63 -8.46 5.92 33.15
C SER A 63 -9.16 4.77 32.42
N PRO A 64 -9.52 3.69 33.13
CA PRO A 64 -10.27 2.58 32.54
C PRO A 64 -11.59 3.04 31.89
N ASN A 65 -12.30 3.97 32.52
CA ASN A 65 -13.56 4.51 31.98
C ASN A 65 -13.35 5.24 30.64
N THR A 66 -12.24 5.97 30.49
CA THR A 66 -11.92 6.66 29.23
C THR A 66 -11.55 5.66 28.13
N TYR A 67 -10.84 4.59 28.48
CA TYR A 67 -10.54 3.51 27.54
C TYR A 67 -11.81 2.81 27.05
N ASP A 68 -12.73 2.46 27.96
CA ASP A 68 -13.98 1.78 27.62
C ASP A 68 -14.85 2.60 26.65
N GLN A 69 -14.95 3.91 26.89
CA GLN A 69 -15.67 4.84 26.01
C GLN A 69 -15.06 4.90 24.61
N VAL A 70 -13.73 4.96 24.49
CA VAL A 70 -13.05 5.00 23.19
C VAL A 70 -13.23 3.68 22.44
N ILE A 71 -13.05 2.54 23.11
CA ILE A 71 -13.21 1.22 22.49
C ILE A 71 -14.64 0.97 22.01
N GLU A 72 -15.64 1.52 22.70
CA GLU A 72 -17.03 1.42 22.25
C GLU A 72 -17.23 2.07 20.87
N THR A 73 -16.55 3.19 20.58
CA THR A 73 -16.63 3.87 19.28
C THR A 73 -16.06 3.03 18.11
N TYR A 74 -15.18 2.07 18.40
CA TYR A 74 -14.61 1.17 17.40
C TYR A 74 -15.53 -0.02 17.06
N LYS A 75 -16.59 -0.27 17.83
CA LYS A 75 -17.50 -1.40 17.61
C LYS A 75 -18.55 -1.10 16.53
N THR A 76 -18.11 -0.64 15.37
CA THR A 76 -18.99 -0.35 14.23
C THR A 76 -18.68 -1.26 13.04
N PRO A 77 -19.68 -1.56 12.17
CA PRO A 77 -19.45 -2.35 10.96
C PRO A 77 -18.38 -1.77 10.04
N ILE A 78 -18.30 -0.43 9.98
CA ILE A 78 -17.31 0.29 9.17
C ILE A 78 -15.91 0.02 9.72
N VAL A 79 -15.73 0.11 11.04
CA VAL A 79 -14.44 -0.17 11.67
C VAL A 79 -14.06 -1.63 11.49
N ASN A 80 -15.00 -2.59 11.59
CA ASN A 80 -14.70 -3.99 11.28
C ASN A 80 -14.22 -4.19 9.83
N LEU A 81 -14.78 -3.46 8.86
CA LEU A 81 -14.27 -3.50 7.48
C LEU A 81 -12.84 -2.92 7.39
N LEU A 82 -12.56 -1.84 8.12
CA LEU A 82 -11.21 -1.28 8.23
C LEU A 82 -10.25 -2.24 8.92
N GLU A 83 -10.68 -3.00 9.93
CA GLU A 83 -9.90 -4.04 10.60
C GLU A 83 -9.52 -5.16 9.61
N VAL A 84 -10.46 -5.62 8.78
CA VAL A 84 -10.15 -6.60 7.71
C VAL A 84 -9.12 -6.03 6.74
N GLY A 85 -9.27 -4.77 6.32
CA GLY A 85 -8.31 -4.08 5.46
C GLY A 85 -6.93 -3.96 6.09
N LEU A 86 -6.87 -3.62 7.38
CA LEU A 86 -5.65 -3.51 8.17
C LEU A 86 -4.94 -4.85 8.29
N VAL A 87 -5.65 -5.93 8.65
CA VAL A 87 -5.11 -7.29 8.72
C VAL A 87 -4.53 -7.68 7.36
N GLY A 88 -5.25 -7.40 6.27
CA GLY A 88 -4.77 -7.62 4.91
C GLY A 88 -3.49 -6.85 4.59
N ALA A 89 -3.41 -5.58 4.98
CA ALA A 89 -2.24 -4.73 4.77
C ALA A 89 -1.02 -5.22 5.55
N VAL A 90 -1.17 -5.50 6.85
CA VAL A 90 -0.08 -5.99 7.72
C VAL A 90 0.42 -7.36 7.23
N LEU A 91 -0.49 -8.28 6.91
CA LEU A 91 -0.13 -9.61 6.42
C LEU A 91 0.63 -9.54 5.10
N PHE A 92 0.14 -8.73 4.13
CA PHE A 92 0.86 -8.51 2.87
C PHE A 92 2.24 -7.89 3.12
N HIS A 93 2.32 -6.87 3.98
CA HIS A 93 3.56 -6.18 4.30
C HIS A 93 4.61 -7.15 4.86
N ALA A 94 4.22 -7.99 5.82
CA ALA A 94 5.09 -8.99 6.44
C ALA A 94 5.55 -10.05 5.42
N LEU A 95 4.62 -10.66 4.69
CA LEU A 95 4.94 -11.69 3.69
C LEU A 95 5.85 -11.15 2.57
N ASN A 96 5.55 -9.96 2.06
CA ASN A 96 6.35 -9.36 1.00
C ASN A 96 7.71 -8.88 1.52
N GLY A 97 7.81 -8.43 2.78
CA GLY A 97 9.07 -8.14 3.44
C GLY A 97 9.98 -9.38 3.52
N ILE A 98 9.42 -10.53 3.88
CA ILE A 98 10.14 -11.82 3.85
C ILE A 98 10.60 -12.15 2.43
N ARG A 99 9.74 -11.99 1.41
CA ARG A 99 10.13 -12.18 0.01
C ARG A 99 11.32 -11.28 -0.36
N VAL A 100 11.28 -10.00 -0.01
CA VAL A 100 12.38 -9.05 -0.32
C VAL A 100 13.67 -9.49 0.37
N MET A 101 13.63 -9.82 1.67
CA MET A 101 14.78 -10.36 2.38
C MET A 101 15.34 -11.63 1.73
N LEU A 102 14.48 -12.56 1.30
CA LEU A 102 14.91 -13.76 0.58
C LEU A 102 15.53 -13.43 -0.79
N VAL A 103 15.02 -12.43 -1.50
CA VAL A 103 15.62 -11.98 -2.77
C VAL A 103 17.03 -11.40 -2.53
N ASP A 104 17.21 -10.64 -1.46
CA ASP A 104 18.46 -9.92 -1.18
C ASP A 104 19.55 -10.82 -0.57
N PHE A 105 19.17 -11.74 0.33
CA PHE A 105 20.12 -12.54 1.10
C PHE A 105 20.34 -13.97 0.56
N TRP A 106 19.51 -14.45 -0.38
CA TRP A 106 19.66 -15.78 -0.96
C TRP A 106 20.25 -15.72 -2.36
N SER A 107 21.31 -16.50 -2.62
CA SER A 107 21.96 -16.57 -3.94
C SER A 107 21.04 -16.98 -5.11
N LYS A 108 19.94 -17.69 -4.84
CA LYS A 108 18.91 -18.05 -5.83
C LYS A 108 17.71 -17.10 -5.84
N GLY A 109 17.66 -16.13 -4.92
CA GLY A 109 16.56 -15.21 -4.70
C GLY A 109 16.08 -14.50 -5.97
N PRO A 110 16.95 -13.79 -6.72
CA PRO A 110 16.56 -13.09 -7.94
C PRO A 110 16.00 -14.01 -9.03
N LYS A 111 16.45 -15.28 -9.09
CA LYS A 111 15.94 -16.28 -10.05
C LYS A 111 14.54 -16.77 -9.67
N LEU A 112 14.25 -16.85 -8.36
CA LEU A 112 12.99 -17.35 -7.83
C LEU A 112 11.96 -16.26 -7.52
N GLN A 113 12.26 -14.98 -7.79
CA GLN A 113 11.44 -13.84 -7.40
C GLN A 113 9.96 -13.92 -7.83
N LYS A 114 9.68 -14.45 -9.03
CA LYS A 114 8.33 -14.61 -9.56
C LYS A 114 7.58 -15.75 -8.85
N ALA A 115 8.26 -16.87 -8.61
CA ALA A 115 7.69 -17.98 -7.84
C ALA A 115 7.39 -17.55 -6.40
N MET A 116 8.32 -16.84 -5.75
CA MET A 116 8.11 -16.29 -4.41
C MET A 116 6.93 -15.33 -4.36
N LEU A 117 6.74 -14.48 -5.37
CA LEU A 117 5.60 -13.57 -5.46
C LEU A 117 4.26 -14.34 -5.50
N TRP A 118 4.18 -15.40 -6.31
CA TRP A 118 2.98 -16.23 -6.36
C TRP A 118 2.74 -17.00 -5.06
N VAL A 119 3.79 -17.55 -4.45
CA VAL A 119 3.70 -18.26 -3.16
C VAL A 119 3.13 -17.34 -2.08
N ILE A 120 3.69 -16.13 -1.90
CA ILE A 120 3.16 -15.20 -0.89
C ILE A 120 1.73 -14.77 -1.22
N GLY A 121 1.38 -14.63 -2.51
CA GLY A 121 0.02 -14.30 -2.92
C GLY A 121 -0.98 -15.39 -2.57
N VAL A 122 -0.64 -16.66 -2.83
CA VAL A 122 -1.46 -17.82 -2.44
C VAL A 122 -1.60 -17.91 -0.92
N VAL A 123 -0.49 -17.79 -0.18
CA VAL A 123 -0.52 -17.81 1.30
C VAL A 123 -1.39 -16.68 1.83
N TRP A 124 -1.25 -15.47 1.28
CA TRP A 124 -2.08 -14.33 1.66
C TRP A 124 -3.57 -14.63 1.45
N VAL A 125 -3.97 -15.15 0.27
CA VAL A 125 -5.38 -15.50 -0.01
C VAL A 125 -5.88 -16.60 0.92
N VAL A 126 -5.10 -17.66 1.11
CA VAL A 126 -5.46 -18.81 1.97
C VAL A 126 -5.68 -18.38 3.42
N VAL A 127 -4.91 -17.41 3.91
CA VAL A 127 -5.08 -16.88 5.27
C VAL A 127 -6.22 -15.84 5.33
N MET A 128 -6.29 -14.93 4.35
CA MET A 128 -7.24 -13.83 4.35
C MET A 128 -8.67 -14.27 4.12
N VAL A 129 -8.93 -15.25 3.25
CA VAL A 129 -10.32 -15.64 2.92
C VAL A 129 -11.05 -16.21 4.14
N PRO A 130 -10.51 -17.19 4.88
CA PRO A 130 -11.12 -17.65 6.12
C PRO A 130 -11.15 -16.55 7.19
N GLY A 131 -10.06 -15.78 7.35
CA GLY A 131 -9.98 -14.72 8.35
C GLY A 131 -11.05 -13.65 8.15
N ALA A 132 -11.16 -13.11 6.93
CA ALA A 132 -12.18 -12.13 6.56
C ALA A 132 -13.59 -12.71 6.70
N PHE A 133 -13.81 -13.98 6.34
CA PHE A 133 -15.10 -14.64 6.54
C PHE A 133 -15.51 -14.62 8.02
N PHE A 134 -14.63 -15.05 8.93
CA PHE A 134 -14.96 -15.08 10.36
C PHE A 134 -15.11 -13.67 10.96
N MET A 135 -14.30 -12.71 10.55
CA MET A 135 -14.41 -11.31 11.00
C MET A 135 -15.71 -10.64 10.53
N LEU A 136 -16.11 -10.90 9.28
CA LEU A 136 -17.33 -10.31 8.73
C LEU A 136 -18.59 -11.04 9.19
N LYS A 137 -18.54 -12.36 9.41
CA LYS A 137 -19.66 -13.15 9.90
C LYS A 137 -20.27 -12.54 11.16
N ARG A 138 -19.44 -12.20 12.16
CA ARG A 138 -19.90 -11.56 13.40
C ARG A 138 -20.64 -10.25 13.12
N THR A 139 -20.11 -9.41 12.24
CA THR A 139 -20.73 -8.12 11.91
C THR A 139 -22.04 -8.29 11.15
N VAL A 140 -22.11 -9.26 10.24
CA VAL A 140 -23.36 -9.62 9.54
C VAL A 140 -24.40 -10.12 10.55
N GLU A 141 -24.02 -11.03 11.45
CA GLU A 141 -24.93 -11.52 12.50
C GLU A 141 -25.45 -10.38 13.39
N THR A 142 -24.58 -9.49 13.86
CA THR A 142 -24.98 -8.32 14.67
C THR A 142 -25.91 -7.37 13.90
N LEU A 143 -25.68 -7.16 12.61
CA LEU A 143 -26.48 -6.25 11.78
C LEU A 143 -27.87 -6.81 11.44
N PHE A 144 -28.00 -8.13 11.28
CA PHE A 144 -29.23 -8.80 10.88
C PHE A 144 -29.98 -9.47 12.06
N GLY A 145 -29.60 -9.16 13.30
CA GLY A 145 -30.31 -9.60 14.50
C GLY A 145 -30.05 -11.05 14.91
N GLY A 146 -28.89 -11.61 14.57
CA GLY A 146 -28.41 -12.87 15.13
C GLY A 146 -27.98 -12.66 16.58
N ASN A 147 -28.58 -13.44 17.49
CA ASN A 147 -28.27 -13.43 18.93
C ASN A 147 -26.82 -13.85 19.22
#